data_AF-A0A2P8K6M4-F1
#
_entry.id   AF-A0A2P8K6M4-F1
#
_cell.length_a   1.000
_cell.length_b   1.000
_cell.length_c   1.000
_cell.angle_alpha   90.00
_cell.angle_beta   90.00
_cell.angle_gamma   90.00
#
_symmetry.space_group_name_H-M   'P 1'
#
loop_
_entity.id
_entity.type
_entity.pdbx_description
1 polymer ?
#
loop_
_entity_poly.entity_id
_entity_poly.type
_entity_poly.pdbx_seq_one_letter_code
_entity_poly.pdbx_strand_id
1 'polypeptide(L)' 'MTATSPSLLYIHGFNSSPESHKARQLQAAFGHLGLAEGLRVPALHHHPRQAIAQLERAIAELGRPVLV' A
#
# COMPACT_ATOMS: atom_id res chain seq x y z
N MET A 1 5.29 -3.78 -25.59
CA MET A 1 4.92 -2.99 -24.40
C MET A 1 4.50 -3.99 -23.33
N THR A 2 5.36 -4.32 -22.38
CA THR A 2 4.96 -5.13 -21.23
C THR A 2 3.98 -4.29 -20.42
N ALA A 3 2.73 -4.73 -20.32
CA ALA A 3 1.74 -4.05 -19.49
C ALA A 3 2.25 -4.02 -18.05
N THR A 4 2.53 -2.83 -17.50
CA THR A 4 2.83 -2.69 -16.08
C THR A 4 1.56 -3.06 -15.32
N SER A 5 1.58 -4.18 -14.61
CA SER A 5 0.47 -4.55 -13.73
C SER A 5 0.21 -3.40 -12.75
N PRO A 6 -1.03 -2.92 -12.60
CA PRO A 6 -1.33 -1.80 -11.73
C PRO A 6 -1.02 -2.18 -10.27
N SER A 7 -0.37 -1.27 -9.55
CA SER A 7 -0.05 -1.41 -8.13
C SER A 7 -0.84 -0.43 -7.28
N LEU A 8 -1.11 -0.82 -6.03
CA LEU A 8 -1.84 -0.04 -5.05
C LEU A 8 -1.03 0.05 -3.75
N LEU A 9 -0.87 1.27 -3.25
CA LEU A 9 -0.23 1.56 -1.97
C LEU A 9 -1.29 2.08 -0.99
N TYR A 10 -1.63 1.27 0.02
CA TYR A 10 -2.58 1.63 1.08
C TYR A 10 -1.88 2.45 2.16
N ILE A 11 -2.43 3.63 2.47
CA ILE A 11 -1.91 4.58 3.46
C ILE A 11 -2.89 4.61 4.63
N HIS A 12 -2.53 3.95 5.72
CA HIS A 12 -3.38 3.96 6.91
C HIS A 12 -3.39 5.32 7.60
N GLY A 13 -4.48 5.63 8.30
CA GLY A 13 -4.63 6.87 9.08
C GLY A 13 -3.86 6.85 10.40
N PHE A 14 -4.02 7.94 11.16
CA PHE A 14 -3.43 8.10 12.51
C PHE A 14 -3.87 6.98 13.46
N ASN A 15 -2.94 6.46 14.26
CA ASN A 15 -3.16 5.32 15.19
C ASN A 15 -3.79 4.09 14.54
N SER A 16 -3.58 3.90 13.24
CA SER A 16 -4.00 2.73 12.48
C SER A 16 -2.79 1.89 12.06
N SER A 17 -3.03 0.80 11.34
CA SER A 17 -1.99 -0.15 10.97
C SER A 17 -2.40 -1.02 9.77
N PRO A 18 -1.48 -1.84 9.23
CA PRO A 18 -1.78 -2.84 8.22
C PRO A 18 -2.83 -3.88 8.64
N GLU A 19 -3.07 -4.01 9.95
CA GLU A 19 -4.07 -4.90 10.54
C GLU A 19 -5.44 -4.23 10.74
N SER A 20 -5.61 -2.98 10.31
CA SER A 20 -6.91 -2.32 10.37
C SER A 20 -7.98 -3.11 9.58
N HIS A 21 -9.25 -2.95 9.97
CA HIS A 21 -10.36 -3.66 9.31
C HIS A 21 -10.37 -3.41 7.79
N LYS A 22 -10.18 -2.14 7.38
CA LYS A 22 -10.11 -1.75 5.97
C LYS A 22 -8.94 -2.41 5.23
N ALA A 23 -7.76 -2.43 5.84
CA ALA A 23 -6.58 -3.05 5.24
C ALA A 23 -6.77 -4.57 5.06
N ARG A 24 -7.31 -5.27 6.07
CA ARG A 24 -7.59 -6.71 5.97
C ARG A 24 -8.63 -7.02 4.90
N GLN A 25 -9.70 -6.24 4.81
CA GLN A 25 -10.71 -6.38 3.75
C GLN A 25 -10.11 -6.18 2.37
N LEU A 26 -9.27 -5.17 2.20
CA LEU A 26 -8.59 -4.90 0.93
C LEU A 26 -7.62 -6.03 0.54
N GLN A 27 -6.82 -6.51 1.50
CA GLN A 27 -5.92 -7.65 1.30
C GLN A 27 -6.68 -8.91 0.90
N ALA A 28 -7.79 -9.24 1.58
CA ALA A 28 -8.62 -10.38 1.23
C ALA A 28 -9.21 -10.26 -0.19
N ALA A 29 -9.69 -9.07 -0.56
CA ALA A 29 -10.21 -8.84 -1.91
C ALA A 29 -9.13 -9.03 -2.99
N PHE A 30 -7.93 -8.48 -2.78
CA PHE A 30 -6.80 -8.66 -3.71
C PHE A 30 -6.34 -10.13 -3.79
N GLY A 31 -6.38 -10.85 -2.66
CA GLY A 31 -6.13 -12.28 -2.62
C GLY A 31 -7.11 -13.08 -3.47
N HIS A 32 -8.42 -12.84 -3.30
CA HIS A 32 -9.46 -13.51 -4.09
C HIS A 32 -9.40 -13.19 -5.60
N LEU A 33 -8.91 -12.01 -5.96
CA LEU A 33 -8.74 -11.60 -7.36
C LEU A 33 -7.44 -12.11 -8.00
N GLY A 34 -6.57 -12.79 -7.24
CA GLY A 34 -5.24 -13.20 -7.73
C GLY A 34 -4.28 -12.03 -7.97
N LEU A 35 -4.54 -10.87 -7.34
CA LEU A 35 -3.79 -9.63 -7.52
C LEU A 35 -2.92 -9.26 -6.30
N ALA A 36 -2.73 -10.18 -5.35
CA ALA A 36 -2.06 -9.92 -4.08
C ALA A 36 -0.67 -9.25 -4.23
N GLU A 37 0.07 -9.58 -5.28
CA GLU A 37 1.40 -8.97 -5.55
C GLU A 37 1.33 -7.47 -5.87
N GLY A 38 0.19 -6.99 -6.39
CA GLY A 38 -0.04 -5.59 -6.72
C GLY A 38 -0.40 -4.71 -5.51
N LEU A 39 -0.59 -5.27 -4.31
CA LEU A 39 -0.97 -4.52 -3.12
C LEU A 39 0.21 -4.37 -2.14
N ARG A 40 0.45 -3.13 -1.69
CA ARG A 40 1.36 -2.78 -0.58
C ARG A 40 0.60 -2.07 0.53
N VAL A 41 0.80 -2.55 1.76
CA VAL A 41 0.17 -2.05 2.99
C VAL A 41 1.25 -1.89 4.07
N PRO A 42 2.16 -0.90 3.95
CA PRO A 42 3.27 -0.75 4.90
C PRO A 42 2.77 -0.33 6.29
N ALA A 43 3.48 -0.77 7.33
CA ALA A 43 3.37 -0.19 8.66
C ALA A 43 4.13 1.15 8.67
N LEU A 44 3.40 2.26 8.72
CA LEU A 44 3.99 3.60 8.71
C LEU A 44 4.43 4.01 10.10
N HIS A 45 5.55 4.73 10.16
CA HIS A 45 6.04 5.30 11.40
C HIS A 45 5.10 6.41 11.91
N HIS A 46 4.97 6.55 13.23
CA HIS A 46 4.11 7.58 13.83
C HIS A 46 4.62 9.02 13.60
N HIS A 47 5.92 9.19 13.37
CA HIS A 47 6.51 10.49 13.01
C HIS A 47 6.27 10.82 11.53
N PRO A 48 5.62 11.96 11.21
CA PRO A 48 5.24 12.29 9.83
C PRO A 48 6.40 12.31 8.83
N ARG A 49 7.57 12.86 9.21
CA ARG A 49 8.73 12.92 8.31
C ARG A 49 9.24 11.53 7.92
N GLN A 50 9.18 10.57 8.84
CA GLN A 50 9.60 9.20 8.57
C GLN A 50 8.55 8.44 7.75
N ALA A 51 7.26 8.64 8.04
CA ALA A 51 6.17 8.09 7.23
C ALA A 51 6.24 8.59 5.78
N ILE A 52 6.48 9.89 5.57
CA ILE A 52 6.66 10.46 4.23
C ILE A 52 7.82 9.80 3.51
N ALA A 53 8.99 9.68 4.13
CA ALA A 53 10.13 9.01 3.52
C ALA A 53 9.86 7.53 3.18
N GLN A 54 9.11 6.81 4.03
CA GLN A 54 8.67 5.44 3.75
C GLN A 54 7.75 5.38 2.52
N LEU A 55 6.81 6.33 2.41
CA LEU A 55 5.86 6.41 1.30
C LEU A 55 6.55 6.80 -0.01
N GLU A 56 7.45 7.79 0.00
CA GLU A 56 8.23 8.19 -1.17
C GLU A 56 9.04 7.02 -1.74
N ARG A 57 9.69 6.25 -0.86
CA ARG A 57 10.40 5.04 -1.25
C ARG A 57 9.47 4.00 -1.88
N ALA A 58 8.34 3.72 -1.25
CA ALA A 58 7.37 2.75 -1.77
C ALA A 58 6.80 3.20 -3.14
N ILE A 59 6.54 4.50 -3.32
CA ILE A 59 6.10 5.06 -4.59
C ILE A 59 7.18 4.89 -5.66
N ALA A 60 8.45 5.16 -5.35
CA ALA A 60 9.56 4.97 -6.28
C ALA A 60 9.73 3.50 -6.69
N GLU A 61 9.62 2.57 -5.74
CA GLU A 61 9.71 1.12 -6.01
C GLU A 61 8.54 0.61 -6.88
N LEU A 62 7.35 1.17 -6.69
CA LEU A 62 6.13 0.80 -7.43
C LEU A 62 5.93 1.62 -8.74
N GLY A 63 6.73 2.65 -8.96
CA GLY A 63 6.68 3.56 -10.11
C GLY A 63 5.51 4.55 -10.09
N ARG A 64 4.28 4.08 -10.25
CA ARG A 64 3.05 4.89 -10.28
C ARG A 64 1.86 4.16 -9.64
N PRO A 65 1.94 3.82 -8.34
CA PRO A 65 0.84 3.17 -7.67
C PRO A 65 -0.37 4.10 -7.52
N VAL A 66 -1.55 3.52 -7.44
CA VAL A 66 -2.73 4.21 -6.90
C VAL A 66 -2.56 4.31 -5.38
N LEU A 67 -2.77 5.50 -4.83
CA LEU A 67 -2.69 5.76 -3.38
C LEU A 67 -4.10 5.75 -2.79
N VAL A 68 -4.31 5.00 -1.71
CA VAL A 68 -5.65 4.81 -1.10
C VAL A 68 -5.58 4.77 0.42
#